data_AF-I9HF72-F1
#
_entry.id   AF-I9HF72-F1
#
_cell.length_a   1.000
_cell.length_b   1.000
_cell.length_c   1.000
_cell.angle_alpha   90.00
_cell.angle_beta   90.00
_cell.angle_gamma   90.00
#
_symmetry.space_group_name_H-M   'P 1'
#
loop_
_entity.id
_entity.type
_entity.pdbx_description
1 polymer ?
#
loop_
_entity_poly.entity_id
_entity_poly.type
_entity_poly.pdbx_seq_one_letter_code
_entity_poly.pdbx_strand_id
1 'polypeptide(L)'
;MMKYKYLILFVFGLLIHACDDITDKDSPEDNEGSNTETGTAGIYVLSEGLFNLNNSTLMFHSLKNGQTDTDYFRSKNHRGLGDTANDMAIYGSKLYIVVNVSSQIEVIDRASGLSLKRIPVLNENGSSRQPRYIAFHKDKAYVCSFDGTVARIDTTSLEIEEYATVGRNPDGIRTEFACREINSMYPIPEGWIGTELAWTTPCP
;
A
#
# COMPACT_ATOMS: atom_id res chain seq x y z
N MET A 1 -60.57 -28.00 27.29
CA MET A 1 -59.26 -27.97 26.59
C MET A 1 -59.29 -27.06 25.34
N MET A 2 -59.63 -25.77 25.47
CA MET A 2 -59.72 -24.84 24.31
C MET A 2 -58.94 -23.52 24.45
N LYS A 3 -58.36 -23.21 25.62
CA LYS A 3 -57.73 -21.91 25.87
C LYS A 3 -56.38 -21.72 25.15
N TYR A 4 -55.62 -22.79 24.90
CA TYR A 4 -54.31 -22.72 24.26
C TYR A 4 -54.33 -22.66 22.72
N LYS A 5 -55.44 -23.05 22.06
CA LYS A 5 -55.56 -22.92 20.59
C LYS A 5 -55.52 -21.45 20.15
N TYR A 6 -56.20 -20.56 20.89
CA TYR A 6 -56.19 -19.12 20.61
C TYR A 6 -54.85 -18.47 20.98
N LEU A 7 -54.16 -18.97 22.01
CA LEU A 7 -52.81 -18.52 22.38
C LEU A 7 -51.78 -18.82 21.27
N ILE A 8 -51.81 -20.03 20.70
CA ILE A 8 -50.95 -20.41 19.58
C ILE A 8 -51.23 -19.55 18.34
N LEU A 9 -52.51 -19.27 18.04
CA LEU A 9 -52.89 -18.41 16.92
C LEU A 9 -52.39 -16.96 17.10
N PHE A 10 -52.43 -16.44 18.35
CA PHE A 10 -51.94 -15.10 18.68
C PHE A 10 -50.41 -14.99 18.56
N VAL A 11 -49.67 -16.01 19.01
CA VAL A 11 -48.20 -16.05 18.88
C VAL A 11 -47.76 -16.15 17.41
N PHE A 12 -48.49 -16.89 16.57
CA PHE A 12 -48.18 -16.97 15.14
C PHE A 12 -48.43 -15.64 14.40
N GLY A 13 -49.38 -14.83 14.87
CA GLY A 13 -49.65 -13.47 14.35
C GLY A 13 -48.54 -12.45 14.65
N LEU A 14 -47.71 -12.68 15.67
CA LEU A 14 -46.57 -11.80 15.99
C LEU A 14 -45.35 -12.03 15.08
N LEU A 15 -45.29 -13.17 14.37
CA LEU A 15 -44.18 -13.49 13.46
C LEU A 15 -44.32 -12.86 12.06
N ILE A 16 -45.46 -12.25 11.74
CA ILE A 16 -45.75 -11.58 10.45
C ILE A 16 -45.66 -10.05 10.53
N HIS A 17 -45.02 -9.50 11.57
CA HIS A 17 -44.69 -8.08 11.69
C HIS A 17 -43.18 -7.80 11.73
N ALA A 18 -42.34 -8.79 11.43
CA ALA A 18 -40.94 -8.59 11.08
C ALA A 18 -40.81 -8.13 9.61
N CYS A 19 -41.38 -6.97 9.29
CA CYS A 19 -40.90 -6.15 8.18
C CYS A 19 -39.87 -5.19 8.76
N ASP A 20 -38.59 -5.53 8.62
CA ASP A 20 -37.52 -4.56 8.82
C ASP A 20 -37.47 -3.69 7.56
N ASP A 21 -37.71 -2.40 7.73
CA ASP A 21 -37.89 -1.43 6.64
C ASP A 21 -36.52 -1.00 6.08
N ILE A 22 -35.85 -1.95 5.41
CA ILE A 22 -34.77 -1.64 4.47
C ILE A 22 -35.41 -1.11 3.18
N THR A 23 -36.00 0.08 3.28
CA THR A 23 -35.95 1.02 2.16
C THR A 23 -34.55 1.59 2.10
N ASP A 24 -33.86 1.39 0.98
CA ASP A 24 -32.70 2.20 0.64
C ASP A 24 -33.14 3.66 0.69
N LYS A 25 -32.59 4.43 1.62
CA LYS A 25 -32.69 5.89 1.53
C LYS A 25 -31.87 6.30 0.33
N ASP A 26 -32.54 6.82 -0.69
CA ASP A 26 -31.89 7.54 -1.77
C ASP A 26 -30.87 8.50 -1.13
N SER A 27 -29.60 8.31 -1.47
CA SER A 27 -28.54 9.20 -1.02
C SER A 27 -28.92 10.63 -1.43
N PRO A 28 -28.76 11.64 -0.54
CA PRO A 28 -29.02 13.02 -0.95
C PRO A 28 -28.22 13.30 -2.22
N GLU A 29 -28.86 13.89 -3.23
CA GLU A 29 -28.22 14.15 -4.52
C GLU A 29 -26.90 14.90 -4.30
N ASP A 30 -25.79 14.20 -4.57
CA ASP A 30 -24.46 14.77 -4.49
C ASP A 30 -24.41 15.93 -5.48
N ASN A 31 -24.41 17.15 -4.95
CA ASN A 31 -24.26 18.34 -5.75
C ASN A 31 -22.92 18.22 -6.48
N GLU A 32 -22.94 18.27 -7.83
CA GLU A 32 -21.75 18.14 -8.68
C GLU A 32 -20.75 19.30 -8.47
N GLY A 33 -20.07 19.28 -7.33
CA GLY A 33 -18.70 19.78 -7.25
C GLY A 33 -17.88 18.89 -8.17
N SER A 34 -17.59 19.39 -9.37
CA SER A 34 -16.88 18.69 -10.44
C SER A 34 -15.44 18.37 -10.03
N ASN A 35 -15.30 17.34 -9.18
CA ASN A 35 -14.08 16.61 -8.98
C ASN A 35 -13.90 15.76 -10.24
N THR A 36 -13.15 16.29 -11.21
CA THR A 36 -12.84 15.58 -12.45
C THR A 36 -12.06 14.33 -12.10
N GLU A 37 -12.75 13.19 -11.97
CA GLU A 37 -12.09 11.89 -11.82
C GLU A 37 -11.11 11.70 -12.97
N THR A 38 -9.81 11.59 -12.68
CA THR A 38 -8.76 11.38 -13.68
C THR A 38 -8.78 9.98 -14.30
N GLY A 39 -9.90 9.25 -14.17
CA GLY A 39 -10.08 7.87 -14.63
C GLY A 39 -9.17 6.85 -13.94
N THR A 40 -8.52 7.23 -12.83
CA THR A 40 -7.51 6.43 -12.11
C THR A 40 -8.01 5.89 -10.76
N ALA A 41 -9.32 6.02 -10.48
CA ALA A 41 -9.94 5.49 -9.27
C ALA A 41 -9.97 3.96 -9.32
N GLY A 42 -9.20 3.32 -8.44
CA GLY A 42 -9.05 1.88 -8.41
C GLY A 42 -8.28 1.40 -7.19
N ILE A 43 -8.47 0.14 -6.86
CA ILE A 43 -7.84 -0.55 -5.72
C ILE A 43 -6.74 -1.44 -6.26
N TYR A 44 -5.52 -1.30 -5.75
CA TYR A 44 -4.45 -2.26 -5.96
C TYR A 44 -4.41 -3.23 -4.79
N VAL A 45 -4.19 -4.52 -5.06
CA VAL A 45 -3.92 -5.53 -4.03
C VAL A 45 -2.62 -6.24 -4.39
N LEU A 46 -1.61 -6.08 -3.54
CA LEU A 46 -0.32 -6.77 -3.67
C LEU A 46 -0.43 -8.15 -3.02
N SER A 47 0.04 -9.18 -3.72
CA SER A 47 0.19 -10.52 -3.16
C SER A 47 1.67 -10.88 -3.13
N GLU A 48 2.19 -11.12 -1.92
CA GLU A 48 3.59 -11.48 -1.68
C GLU A 48 4.02 -12.72 -2.47
N GLY A 49 3.14 -13.71 -2.60
CA GLY A 49 3.45 -15.01 -3.17
C GLY A 49 4.00 -15.97 -2.12
N LEU A 50 4.87 -16.87 -2.53
CA LEU A 50 5.58 -17.82 -1.68
C LEU A 50 7.09 -17.67 -1.90
N PHE A 51 7.83 -17.67 -0.79
CA PHE A 51 9.29 -17.53 -0.76
C PHE A 51 10.00 -18.48 -1.74
N ASN A 52 10.85 -17.91 -2.61
CA ASN A 52 11.62 -18.61 -3.66
C ASN A 52 10.78 -19.25 -4.79
N LEU A 53 9.50 -18.89 -4.95
CA LEU A 53 8.66 -19.38 -6.07
C LEU A 53 8.44 -18.35 -7.19
N ASN A 54 8.93 -17.11 -7.05
CA ASN A 54 8.84 -16.04 -8.05
C ASN A 54 7.40 -15.84 -8.59
N ASN A 55 6.44 -15.84 -7.68
CA ASN A 55 5.00 -15.87 -7.96
C ASN A 55 4.22 -14.73 -7.27
N SER A 56 4.89 -13.61 -6.94
CA SER A 56 4.20 -12.40 -6.48
C SER A 56 3.31 -11.85 -7.60
N THR A 57 2.14 -11.34 -7.25
CA THR A 57 1.20 -10.73 -8.19
C THR A 57 0.71 -9.38 -7.69
N LEU A 58 0.27 -8.54 -8.64
CA LEU A 58 -0.45 -7.31 -8.37
C LEU A 58 -1.82 -7.44 -9.02
N MET A 59 -2.88 -7.38 -8.23
CA MET A 59 -4.26 -7.27 -8.71
C MET A 59 -4.65 -5.79 -8.76
N PHE A 60 -5.47 -5.42 -9.75
CA PHE A 60 -6.09 -4.10 -9.85
C PHE A 60 -7.60 -4.24 -10.08
N HIS A 61 -8.38 -3.52 -9.29
CA HIS A 61 -9.82 -3.37 -9.45
C HIS A 61 -10.16 -1.92 -9.82
N SER A 62 -10.81 -1.73 -10.96
CA SER A 62 -11.21 -0.42 -11.48
C SER A 62 -12.59 -0.04 -10.94
N LEU A 63 -12.65 1.02 -10.12
CA LEU A 63 -13.91 1.50 -9.53
C LEU A 63 -14.84 2.11 -10.60
N LYS A 64 -14.26 2.61 -11.71
CA LYS A 64 -15.01 3.23 -12.82
C LYS A 64 -15.95 2.26 -13.57
N ASN A 65 -15.63 0.96 -13.61
CA ASN A 65 -16.38 -0.03 -14.40
C ASN A 65 -16.48 -1.42 -13.73
N GLY A 66 -16.11 -1.53 -12.46
CA GLY A 66 -16.17 -2.76 -11.67
C GLY A 66 -15.27 -3.90 -12.16
N GLN A 67 -14.36 -3.66 -13.11
CA GLN A 67 -13.51 -4.71 -13.68
C GLN A 67 -12.30 -5.00 -12.79
N THR A 68 -12.03 -6.29 -12.56
CA THR A 68 -10.86 -6.77 -11.81
C THR A 68 -9.92 -7.52 -12.74
N ASP A 69 -8.64 -7.17 -12.69
CA ASP A 69 -7.54 -7.93 -13.27
C ASP A 69 -6.68 -8.50 -12.15
N THR A 70 -6.74 -9.82 -11.94
CA THR A 70 -6.11 -10.50 -10.80
C THR A 70 -4.60 -10.71 -10.95
N ASP A 71 -4.05 -10.49 -12.15
CA ASP A 71 -2.60 -10.52 -12.41
C ASP A 71 -2.22 -9.33 -13.32
N TYR A 72 -2.70 -8.15 -12.93
CA TYR A 72 -2.58 -6.88 -13.66
C TYR A 72 -1.14 -6.55 -14.04
N PHE A 73 -0.16 -6.82 -13.17
CA PHE A 73 1.24 -6.58 -13.55
C PHE A 73 1.66 -7.44 -14.74
N ARG A 74 1.33 -8.73 -14.75
CA ARG A 74 1.68 -9.66 -15.82
C ARG A 74 0.85 -9.42 -17.08
N SER A 75 -0.42 -9.04 -16.94
CA SER A 75 -1.29 -8.71 -18.09
C SER A 75 -0.74 -7.51 -18.86
N LYS A 76 -0.20 -6.50 -18.17
CA LYS A 76 0.40 -5.30 -18.76
C LYS A 76 1.84 -5.47 -19.24
N ASN A 77 2.66 -6.23 -18.52
CA ASN A 77 4.12 -6.27 -18.74
C ASN A 77 4.64 -7.60 -19.30
N HIS A 78 3.77 -8.61 -19.44
CA HIS A 78 4.07 -9.94 -19.99
C HIS A 78 5.22 -10.70 -19.29
N ARG A 79 5.50 -10.35 -18.02
CA ARG A 79 6.48 -10.99 -17.14
C ARG A 79 5.97 -11.03 -15.70
N GLY A 80 6.58 -11.88 -14.87
CA GLY A 80 6.34 -11.87 -13.42
C GLY A 80 6.81 -10.57 -12.76
N LEU A 81 6.16 -10.22 -11.66
CA LEU A 81 6.53 -9.11 -10.78
C LEU A 81 7.83 -9.41 -10.02
N GLY A 82 7.93 -10.62 -9.48
CA GLY A 82 9.10 -11.14 -8.80
C GLY A 82 8.73 -12.11 -7.67
N ASP A 83 9.57 -12.10 -6.63
CA ASP A 83 9.55 -13.00 -5.49
C ASP A 83 9.49 -12.20 -4.17
N THR A 84 8.51 -12.53 -3.32
CA THR A 84 8.21 -11.84 -2.05
C THR A 84 8.00 -10.33 -2.25
N ALA A 85 6.94 -9.92 -2.96
CA ALA A 85 6.54 -8.52 -3.03
C ALA A 85 5.95 -8.05 -1.69
N ASN A 86 6.70 -7.25 -0.95
CA ASN A 86 6.50 -7.03 0.49
C ASN A 86 5.68 -5.77 0.80
N ASP A 87 5.84 -4.71 0.00
CA ASP A 87 5.18 -3.42 0.22
C ASP A 87 4.94 -2.71 -1.12
N MET A 88 3.98 -1.79 -1.16
CA MET A 88 3.77 -0.90 -2.30
C MET A 88 3.21 0.45 -1.85
N ALA A 89 3.63 1.52 -2.53
CA ALA A 89 3.12 2.85 -2.25
C ALA A 89 3.08 3.72 -3.52
N ILE A 90 2.10 4.62 -3.54
CA ILE A 90 1.86 5.56 -4.64
C ILE A 90 2.59 6.86 -4.37
N TYR A 91 3.32 7.37 -5.36
CA TYR A 91 3.87 8.72 -5.33
C TYR A 91 3.73 9.38 -6.71
N GLY A 92 2.94 10.46 -6.75
CA GLY A 92 2.54 11.12 -8.00
C GLY A 92 1.82 10.17 -8.96
N SER A 93 2.29 10.12 -10.21
CA SER A 93 1.76 9.21 -11.25
C SER A 93 2.32 7.79 -11.19
N LYS A 94 3.21 7.46 -10.25
CA LYS A 94 3.89 6.16 -10.18
C LYS A 94 3.40 5.31 -9.00
N LEU A 95 3.37 4.00 -9.19
CA LEU A 95 3.26 3.01 -8.12
C LEU A 95 4.63 2.34 -7.98
N TYR A 96 5.17 2.36 -6.76
CA TYR A 96 6.42 1.71 -6.40
C TYR A 96 6.07 0.42 -5.66
N ILE A 97 6.70 -0.69 -6.03
CA ILE A 97 6.47 -2.01 -5.47
C ILE A 97 7.80 -2.57 -5.00
N VAL A 98 7.92 -2.83 -3.71
CA VAL A 98 9.12 -3.37 -3.08
C VAL A 98 9.09 -4.89 -3.19
N VAL A 99 10.10 -5.48 -3.85
CA VAL A 99 10.16 -6.92 -4.12
C VAL A 99 11.40 -7.50 -3.45
N ASN A 100 11.19 -8.14 -2.31
CA ASN A 100 12.18 -8.46 -1.30
C ASN A 100 13.21 -9.49 -1.77
N VAL A 101 12.76 -10.71 -2.11
CA VAL A 101 13.67 -11.80 -2.49
C VAL A 101 14.29 -11.54 -3.86
N SER A 102 13.57 -10.90 -4.78
CA SER A 102 14.14 -10.38 -6.03
C SER A 102 15.07 -9.17 -5.87
N SER A 103 15.20 -8.61 -4.66
CA SER A 103 16.06 -7.49 -4.30
C SER A 103 15.94 -6.27 -5.23
N GLN A 104 14.70 -5.86 -5.51
CA GLN A 104 14.41 -4.80 -6.47
C GLN A 104 13.21 -3.95 -6.04
N ILE A 105 13.12 -2.74 -6.57
CA ILE A 105 11.90 -1.94 -6.57
C ILE A 105 11.40 -1.86 -8.00
N GLU A 106 10.19 -2.35 -8.24
CA GLU A 106 9.49 -2.26 -9.51
C GLU A 106 8.67 -0.97 -9.51
N VAL A 107 8.92 -0.07 -10.46
CA VAL A 107 8.22 1.21 -10.57
C VAL A 107 7.37 1.19 -11.83
N ILE A 108 6.06 1.28 -11.67
CA ILE A 108 5.10 1.30 -12.79
C ILE A 108 4.40 2.65 -12.91
N ASP A 109 3.98 3.00 -14.12
CA ASP A 109 3.05 4.10 -14.36
C ASP A 109 1.62 3.68 -13.98
N ARG A 110 0.92 4.53 -13.21
CA ARG A 110 -0.42 4.20 -12.68
C ARG A 110 -1.53 4.25 -13.73
N ALA A 111 -1.36 5.03 -14.79
CA ALA A 111 -2.40 5.19 -15.81
C ALA A 111 -2.43 3.99 -16.79
N SER A 112 -1.24 3.48 -17.14
CA SER A 112 -1.07 2.38 -18.10
C SER A 112 -0.84 1.01 -17.44
N GLY A 113 -0.26 0.99 -16.23
CA GLY A 113 0.23 -0.22 -15.56
C GLY A 113 1.59 -0.72 -16.06
N LEU A 114 2.27 0.05 -16.91
CA LEU A 114 3.53 -0.34 -17.55
C LEU A 114 4.74 -0.05 -16.64
N SER A 115 5.69 -0.99 -16.64
CA SER A 115 7.02 -0.93 -16.02
C SER A 115 7.82 0.25 -16.56
N LEU A 116 8.05 1.26 -15.73
CA LEU A 116 8.91 2.41 -16.04
C LEU A 116 10.38 2.09 -15.78
N LYS A 117 10.69 1.52 -14.60
CA LYS A 117 12.05 1.14 -14.21
C LYS A 117 12.00 0.04 -13.14
N ARG A 118 12.99 -0.84 -13.19
CA ARG A 118 13.34 -1.76 -12.12
C ARG A 118 14.63 -1.26 -11.49
N ILE A 119 14.60 -0.93 -10.20
CA ILE A 119 15.75 -0.42 -9.44
C ILE A 119 16.34 -1.60 -8.65
N PRO A 120 17.55 -2.10 -8.95
CA PRO A 120 18.20 -3.14 -8.17
C PRO A 120 18.66 -2.58 -6.82
N VAL A 121 18.27 -3.24 -5.72
CA VAL A 121 18.65 -2.87 -4.35
C VAL A 121 19.66 -3.89 -3.84
N LEU A 122 20.89 -3.79 -4.35
CA LEU A 122 21.96 -4.78 -4.14
C LEU A 122 23.14 -4.20 -3.35
N ASN A 123 23.88 -5.08 -2.69
CA ASN A 123 25.21 -4.79 -2.17
C ASN A 123 26.24 -4.68 -3.31
N GLU A 124 27.41 -4.09 -3.03
CA GLU A 124 28.51 -3.94 -3.99
C GLU A 124 29.00 -5.28 -4.56
N ASN A 125 28.90 -6.35 -3.76
CA ASN A 125 29.21 -7.73 -4.17
C ASN A 125 28.08 -8.43 -4.95
N GLY A 126 27.00 -7.72 -5.30
CA GLY A 126 25.82 -8.25 -5.99
C GLY A 126 24.84 -9.03 -5.11
N SER A 127 25.08 -9.17 -3.80
CA SER A 127 24.15 -9.87 -2.89
C SER A 127 22.89 -9.05 -2.60
N SER A 128 21.77 -9.74 -2.37
CA SER A 128 20.47 -9.14 -2.06
C SER A 128 20.52 -8.37 -0.73
N ARG A 129 20.01 -7.13 -0.73
CA ARG A 129 19.76 -6.37 0.51
C ARG A 129 18.42 -6.72 1.15
N GLN A 130 17.52 -7.36 0.39
CA GLN A 130 16.15 -7.72 0.78
C GLN A 130 15.34 -6.48 1.26
N PRO A 131 14.96 -5.57 0.34
CA PRO A 131 14.16 -4.38 0.67
C PRO A 131 12.77 -4.79 1.18
N ARG A 132 12.22 -4.05 2.16
CA ARG A 132 10.96 -4.40 2.82
C ARG A 132 9.86 -3.35 2.63
N TYR A 133 10.09 -2.13 3.14
CA TYR A 133 9.09 -1.06 3.16
C TYR A 133 9.59 0.22 2.50
N ILE A 134 8.66 1.00 1.95
CA ILE A 134 8.92 2.28 1.29
C ILE A 134 8.12 3.44 1.91
N ALA A 135 8.76 4.58 2.09
CA ALA A 135 8.11 5.85 2.43
C ALA A 135 8.67 7.01 1.60
N PHE A 136 7.89 8.08 1.44
CA PHE A 136 8.28 9.24 0.63
C PHE A 136 8.37 10.51 1.48
N HIS A 137 9.36 11.35 1.21
CA HIS A 137 9.44 12.70 1.76
C HIS A 137 10.02 13.64 0.70
N LYS A 138 9.25 14.66 0.33
CA LYS A 138 9.55 15.54 -0.81
C LYS A 138 9.83 14.68 -2.06
N ASP A 139 10.82 15.06 -2.87
CA ASP A 139 11.27 14.41 -4.10
C ASP A 139 11.97 13.05 -3.89
N LYS A 140 12.09 12.55 -2.65
CA LYS A 140 12.83 11.32 -2.34
C LYS A 140 11.93 10.20 -1.81
N ALA A 141 12.27 8.98 -2.21
CA ALA A 141 11.77 7.73 -1.63
C ALA A 141 12.85 7.11 -0.73
N TYR A 142 12.44 6.50 0.37
CA TYR A 142 13.30 5.86 1.35
C TYR A 142 12.86 4.41 1.50
N VAL A 143 13.78 3.46 1.34
CA VAL A 143 13.46 2.02 1.37
C VAL A 143 14.36 1.30 2.37
N CYS A 144 13.77 0.76 3.44
CA CYS A 144 14.50 -0.02 4.43
C CYS A 144 14.71 -1.47 3.97
N SER A 145 15.88 -2.03 4.27
CA SER A 145 16.34 -3.33 3.79
C SER A 145 16.79 -4.23 4.95
N PHE A 146 16.64 -5.55 4.79
CA PHE A 146 16.94 -6.52 5.86
C PHE A 146 18.40 -6.44 6.32
N ASP A 147 19.32 -6.12 5.40
CA ASP A 147 20.75 -5.96 5.67
C ASP A 147 21.11 -4.86 6.69
N GLY A 148 20.15 -4.04 7.10
CA GLY A 148 20.34 -2.96 8.06
C GLY A 148 20.50 -1.58 7.43
N THR A 149 20.18 -1.43 6.15
CA THR A 149 20.30 -0.17 5.42
C THR A 149 18.95 0.46 5.05
N VAL A 150 18.98 1.77 4.80
CA VAL A 150 17.94 2.53 4.13
C VAL A 150 18.54 3.15 2.86
N ALA A 151 17.96 2.85 1.71
CA ALA A 151 18.30 3.50 0.45
C ALA A 151 17.52 4.82 0.30
N ARG A 152 18.17 5.92 -0.08
CA ARG A 152 17.49 7.14 -0.58
C ARG A 152 17.49 7.12 -2.10
N ILE A 153 16.32 7.33 -2.69
CA ILE A 153 16.06 7.21 -4.12
C ILE A 153 15.45 8.51 -4.61
N ASP A 154 15.98 9.06 -5.70
CA ASP A 154 15.35 10.18 -6.37
C ASP A 154 14.10 9.72 -7.15
N THR A 155 12.95 10.35 -6.91
CA THR A 155 11.67 9.93 -7.53
C THR A 155 11.52 10.34 -9.00
N THR A 156 12.44 11.16 -9.53
CA THR A 156 12.46 11.64 -10.91
C THR A 156 13.39 10.79 -11.78
N SER A 157 14.66 10.62 -11.40
CA SER A 157 15.62 9.76 -12.12
C SER A 157 15.40 8.27 -11.85
N LEU A 158 14.74 7.94 -10.73
CA LEU A 158 14.55 6.59 -10.22
C LEU A 158 15.90 5.90 -9.98
N GLU A 159 16.83 6.60 -9.32
CA GLU A 159 18.18 6.12 -8.99
C GLU A 159 18.42 6.17 -7.49
N ILE A 160 19.16 5.18 -6.99
CA ILE A 160 19.61 5.16 -5.60
C ILE A 160 20.77 6.16 -5.49
N GLU A 161 20.57 7.20 -4.70
CA GLU A 161 21.58 8.24 -4.47
C GLU A 161 22.63 7.79 -3.45
N GLU A 162 22.18 7.10 -2.39
CA GLU A 162 22.99 6.84 -1.20
C GLU A 162 22.36 5.70 -0.36
N TYR A 163 23.18 5.01 0.46
CA TYR A 163 22.70 4.06 1.49
C TYR A 163 23.12 4.49 2.91
N ALA A 164 22.17 4.45 3.85
CA ALA A 164 22.35 4.78 5.26
C ALA A 164 22.25 3.53 6.13
N THR A 165 23.19 3.29 7.03
CA THR A 165 23.10 2.19 8.01
C THR A 165 22.26 2.62 9.22
N VAL A 166 21.19 1.89 9.53
CA VAL A 166 20.22 2.25 10.59
C VAL A 166 20.14 1.24 11.75
N GLY A 167 20.94 0.17 11.70
CA GLY A 167 20.94 -0.91 12.69
C GLY A 167 20.43 -2.23 12.11
N ARG A 168 20.19 -3.24 12.95
CA ARG A 168 19.87 -4.59 12.47
C ARG A 168 18.42 -4.71 12.03
N ASN A 169 18.21 -5.27 10.84
CA ASN A 169 16.94 -5.83 10.36
C ASN A 169 15.71 -4.89 10.43
N PRO A 170 15.79 -3.62 9.99
CA PRO A 170 14.68 -2.66 10.07
C PRO A 170 13.42 -3.19 9.37
N ASP A 171 12.30 -3.14 10.06
CA ASP A 171 11.02 -3.76 9.67
C ASP A 171 9.86 -2.75 9.66
N GLY A 172 10.12 -1.60 9.03
CA GLY A 172 9.16 -0.52 8.91
C GLY A 172 9.88 0.80 8.70
N ILE A 173 9.26 1.66 7.90
CA ILE A 173 9.73 3.03 7.68
C ILE A 173 8.53 3.96 7.62
N ARG A 174 8.68 5.15 8.21
CA ARG A 174 7.71 6.22 8.17
C ARG A 174 8.46 7.53 7.96
N THR A 175 7.95 8.35 7.07
CA THR A 175 8.33 9.76 6.97
C THR A 175 7.29 10.58 7.73
N GLU A 176 7.76 11.60 8.44
CA GLU A 176 6.91 12.48 9.24
C GLU A 176 7.27 13.93 8.92
N PHE A 177 6.26 14.78 8.81
CA PHE A 177 6.43 16.23 8.72
C PHE A 177 6.17 16.80 10.12
N ALA A 178 7.23 16.87 10.93
CA ALA A 178 7.12 17.51 12.24
C ALA A 178 6.85 19.01 12.08
N CYS A 179 5.60 19.43 12.31
CA CYS A 179 5.38 20.76 12.85
C CYS A 179 5.94 20.72 14.28
N ARG A 180 7.02 21.47 14.54
CA ARG A 180 7.79 21.48 15.79
C ARG A 180 6.96 21.19 17.05
N GLU A 181 6.99 19.95 17.48
CA GLU A 181 7.23 19.51 18.86
C GLU A 181 7.76 18.07 18.80
N ILE A 182 8.44 17.64 19.85
CA ILE A 182 9.56 16.69 19.74
C ILE A 182 9.06 15.26 20.01
N ASN A 183 9.67 14.25 19.34
CA ASN A 183 9.46 12.78 19.42
C ASN A 183 8.67 12.20 18.19
N SER A 184 8.91 11.02 17.57
CA SER A 184 9.89 9.92 17.79
C SER A 184 10.00 8.87 16.64
N MET A 185 11.16 8.67 15.97
CA MET A 185 11.49 7.43 15.22
C MET A 185 13.02 7.27 14.94
N TYR A 186 13.46 6.08 14.47
CA TYR A 186 14.86 5.70 14.22
C TYR A 186 15.72 6.72 13.44
N PRO A 187 17.03 6.82 13.72
CA PRO A 187 17.86 7.89 13.17
C PRO A 187 18.34 7.50 11.78
N ILE A 188 17.83 8.19 10.76
CA ILE A 188 18.57 8.33 9.50
C ILE A 188 19.73 9.31 9.73
N PRO A 189 20.93 9.09 9.13
CA PRO A 189 22.10 9.91 9.39
C PRO A 189 21.87 11.41 9.18
N GLU A 190 22.42 12.23 10.08
CA GLU A 190 22.32 13.68 9.99
C GLU A 190 22.90 14.17 8.64
N GLY A 191 22.09 14.90 7.87
CA GLY A 191 22.40 15.35 6.51
C GLY A 191 21.48 14.78 5.41
N TRP A 192 20.71 13.73 5.70
CA TRP A 192 19.85 13.04 4.73
C TRP A 192 18.43 13.57 4.60
N ILE A 193 17.99 14.26 5.64
CA ILE A 193 16.89 15.20 5.67
C ILE A 193 17.50 16.52 6.14
N GLY A 194 17.21 17.61 5.45
CA GLY A 194 17.64 18.94 5.86
C GLY A 194 16.93 19.34 7.15
N THR A 195 17.60 19.08 8.28
CA THR A 195 17.25 19.43 9.68
C THR A 195 15.89 18.98 10.22
N GLU A 196 15.91 18.41 11.44
CA GLU A 196 14.79 18.04 12.34
C GLU A 196 14.26 16.59 12.24
N LEU A 197 14.55 15.77 13.29
CA LEU A 197 13.66 14.80 13.99
C LEU A 197 14.42 14.06 15.13
N ALA A 198 13.76 13.75 16.25
CA ALA A 198 14.35 13.12 17.46
C ALA A 198 13.34 12.20 18.22
N TRP A 199 13.79 11.41 19.22
CA TRP A 199 13.06 10.41 20.07
C TRP A 199 12.41 11.01 21.34
N THR A 200 11.40 10.45 22.06
CA THR A 200 10.87 9.05 22.20
C THR A 200 9.34 8.97 22.56
N THR A 201 8.73 7.78 22.66
CA THR A 201 7.31 7.49 23.04
C THR A 201 6.80 8.07 24.39
N PRO A 202 5.56 7.77 24.86
CA PRO A 202 4.23 8.14 24.34
C PRO A 202 3.41 9.00 25.36
N CYS A 203 2.26 9.56 24.97
CA CYS A 203 1.32 10.24 25.88
C CYS A 203 -0.07 9.56 25.95
N PRO A 204 -0.81 9.76 27.06
CA PRO A 204 -2.21 9.34 27.23
C PRO A 204 -3.21 10.20 26.43
#